data_AF-X0TA98-F1
#
_entry.id   AF-X0TA98-F1
#
_cell.length_a   1.000
_cell.length_b   1.000
_cell.length_c   1.000
_cell.angle_alpha   90.00
_cell.angle_beta   90.00
_cell.angle_gamma   90.00
#
_symmetry.space_group_name_H-M   'P 1'
#
loop_
_entity.id
_entity.type
_entity.pdbx_description
1 polymer ?
#
loop_
_entity_poly.entity_id
_entity_poly.type
_entity_poly.pdbx_seq_one_letter_code
_entity_poly.pdbx_strand_id
1 'polypeptide(L)'
;QVAEDGVDPFEGPLAVDTVVTTPYHIVTEGLVWGTSYVWRVWMDAPTGAEYHFSVIAVPEGVPAITLEVDDPERYQPGITLFEKKIRNPPSHMSLAIDENGDWVWLLENGGTDPTPLANGNFMMVRAHRIAEVTLDGEVLWESPEEYNIHHDMSVMPNGNVVGVFGETREVEQNGELWDWSGDGLVEFDQVANVVWSWNAFDYLSLDDYDQYLYDNFDPEGDRGFDWTHANGCWYDPEEDALYMSIRHHSRVLKIDHATGDIIWTMGFPMQSGESDCGDDLFSWP
;
A
#
# COMPACT_ATOMS: atom_id res chain seq x y z
N GLN A 1 -32.28 -19.09 -7.95
CA GLN A 1 -33.58 -19.78 -8.09
C GLN A 1 -33.45 -20.81 -9.19
N VAL A 2 -33.95 -22.03 -8.99
CA VAL A 2 -35.05 -22.59 -9.80
C VAL A 2 -35.83 -23.41 -8.78
N ALA A 3 -36.97 -22.90 -8.31
CA ALA A 3 -37.92 -23.70 -7.56
C ALA A 3 -39.07 -23.98 -8.52
N GLU A 4 -39.41 -25.26 -8.74
CA GLU A 4 -40.55 -25.67 -9.56
C GLU A 4 -41.90 -25.13 -9.02
N ASP A 5 -41.94 -24.67 -7.76
CA ASP A 5 -43.17 -24.29 -7.05
C ASP A 5 -43.28 -22.80 -6.66
N GLY A 6 -42.21 -22.00 -6.82
CA GLY A 6 -42.26 -20.53 -6.71
C GLY A 6 -42.62 -19.89 -5.36
N VAL A 7 -42.60 -20.64 -4.24
CA VAL A 7 -42.92 -20.09 -2.90
C VAL A 7 -41.64 -19.72 -2.13
N ASP A 8 -41.51 -18.45 -1.76
CA ASP A 8 -40.47 -17.94 -0.85
C ASP A 8 -40.70 -18.50 0.56
N PRO A 9 -39.73 -19.25 1.14
CA PRO A 9 -39.88 -19.81 2.49
C PRO A 9 -39.68 -18.77 3.62
N PHE A 10 -39.34 -17.51 3.29
CA PHE A 10 -39.09 -16.44 4.25
C PHE A 10 -40.19 -15.39 4.29
N GLU A 11 -40.36 -14.73 5.44
CA GLU A 11 -41.29 -13.59 5.59
C GLU A 11 -40.57 -12.23 5.42
N GLY A 12 -41.25 -11.25 4.82
CA GLY A 12 -40.78 -9.86 4.71
C GLY A 12 -40.46 -9.41 3.27
N PRO A 13 -40.31 -8.10 3.03
CA PRO A 13 -40.02 -7.55 1.70
C PRO A 13 -38.59 -7.85 1.24
N LEU A 14 -38.41 -8.17 -0.04
CA LEU A 14 -37.10 -8.32 -0.68
C LEU A 14 -36.66 -6.99 -1.29
N ALA A 15 -35.41 -6.60 -1.04
CA ALA A 15 -34.78 -5.47 -1.72
C ALA A 15 -34.41 -5.83 -3.17
N VAL A 16 -33.89 -7.06 -3.36
CA VAL A 16 -33.53 -7.65 -4.65
C VAL A 16 -33.87 -9.15 -4.57
N ASP A 17 -34.40 -9.71 -5.65
CA ASP A 17 -34.64 -11.15 -5.82
C ASP A 17 -33.95 -11.63 -7.10
N THR A 18 -33.17 -12.71 -7.03
CA THR A 18 -32.39 -13.17 -8.19
C THR A 18 -32.24 -14.68 -8.29
N VAL A 19 -32.09 -15.11 -9.54
CA VAL A 19 -32.04 -16.50 -9.96
C VAL A 19 -30.60 -16.91 -10.25
N VAL A 20 -29.88 -17.43 -9.26
CA VAL A 20 -28.50 -17.90 -9.45
C VAL A 20 -28.46 -19.36 -9.92
N THR A 21 -27.69 -19.65 -10.96
CA THR A 21 -27.41 -21.01 -11.49
C THR A 21 -25.95 -21.42 -11.31
N THR A 22 -25.11 -20.50 -10.83
CA THR A 22 -23.70 -20.69 -10.49
C THR A 22 -23.51 -20.91 -8.99
N PRO A 23 -22.40 -21.52 -8.54
CA PRO A 23 -22.14 -21.73 -7.11
C PRO A 23 -21.84 -20.44 -6.34
N TYR A 24 -21.65 -19.32 -7.03
CA TYR A 24 -21.44 -18.00 -6.47
C TYR A 24 -22.32 -16.96 -7.15
N HIS A 25 -22.66 -15.91 -6.42
CA HIS A 25 -23.32 -14.71 -6.92
C HIS A 25 -22.69 -13.51 -6.23
N ILE A 26 -22.33 -12.49 -7.01
CA ILE A 26 -21.75 -11.26 -6.51
C ILE A 26 -22.83 -10.19 -6.63
N VAL A 27 -23.19 -9.58 -5.50
CA VAL A 27 -24.09 -8.43 -5.46
C VAL A 27 -23.25 -7.19 -5.67
N THR A 28 -23.42 -6.53 -6.81
CA THR A 28 -22.63 -5.34 -7.20
C THR A 28 -23.40 -4.03 -7.07
N GLU A 29 -24.70 -4.08 -6.76
CA GLU A 29 -25.57 -2.90 -6.70
C GLU A 29 -26.65 -3.04 -5.61
N GLY A 30 -27.25 -1.92 -5.20
CA GLY A 30 -28.38 -1.89 -4.26
C GLY A 30 -28.00 -1.94 -2.77
N LEU A 31 -26.70 -2.01 -2.46
CA LEU A 31 -26.20 -1.88 -1.09
C LEU A 31 -26.04 -0.39 -0.72
N VAL A 32 -26.52 -0.03 0.46
CA VAL A 32 -26.60 1.34 0.98
C VAL A 32 -25.77 1.43 2.25
N TRP A 33 -24.87 2.40 2.30
CA TRP A 33 -24.07 2.70 3.48
C TRP A 33 -24.93 2.89 4.73
N GLY A 34 -24.51 2.31 5.86
CA GLY A 34 -25.20 2.37 7.15
C GLY A 34 -26.42 1.46 7.26
N THR A 35 -26.62 0.54 6.30
CA THR A 35 -27.78 -0.34 6.26
C THR A 35 -27.40 -1.78 6.60
N SER A 36 -28.28 -2.45 7.35
CA SER A 36 -28.16 -3.88 7.64
C SER A 36 -29.04 -4.71 6.72
N TYR A 37 -28.51 -5.82 6.26
CA TYR A 37 -29.10 -6.69 5.26
C TYR A 37 -29.22 -8.12 5.80
N VAL A 38 -30.16 -8.86 5.20
CA VAL A 38 -30.30 -10.29 5.37
C VAL A 38 -30.19 -10.94 4.00
N TRP A 39 -29.17 -11.74 3.79
CA TRP A 39 -29.03 -12.56 2.60
C TRP A 39 -29.73 -13.90 2.84
N ARG A 40 -30.81 -14.13 2.08
CA ARG A 40 -31.55 -15.38 2.06
C ARG A 40 -31.11 -16.23 0.87
N VAL A 41 -30.75 -17.48 1.13
CA VAL A 41 -30.37 -18.44 0.10
C VAL A 41 -31.20 -19.71 0.29
N TRP A 42 -31.88 -20.15 -0.76
CA TRP A 42 -32.56 -21.45 -0.79
C TRP A 42 -32.39 -22.10 -2.16
N MET A 43 -32.39 -23.42 -2.18
CA MET A 43 -32.20 -24.22 -3.39
C MET A 43 -33.48 -25.00 -3.72
N ASP A 44 -34.01 -25.73 -2.73
CA ASP A 44 -35.27 -26.48 -2.81
C ASP A 44 -36.08 -26.21 -1.53
N ALA A 45 -37.36 -25.86 -1.68
CA ALA A 45 -38.24 -25.66 -0.53
C ALA A 45 -38.35 -26.95 0.31
N PRO A 46 -38.44 -26.88 1.66
CA PRO A 46 -38.63 -25.69 2.48
C PRO A 46 -37.34 -25.17 3.15
N THR A 47 -36.16 -25.64 2.73
CA THR A 47 -34.91 -25.35 3.43
C THR A 47 -34.15 -24.19 2.80
N GLY A 48 -33.87 -23.17 3.59
CA GLY A 48 -32.99 -22.07 3.23
C GLY A 48 -32.10 -21.64 4.40
N ALA A 49 -31.12 -20.80 4.11
CA ALA A 49 -30.21 -20.19 5.07
C ALA A 49 -30.36 -18.66 5.02
N GLU A 50 -30.26 -18.02 6.19
CA GLU A 50 -30.17 -16.57 6.32
C GLU A 50 -28.79 -16.19 6.83
N TYR A 51 -28.20 -15.16 6.22
CA TYR A 51 -26.95 -14.56 6.64
C TYR A 51 -27.18 -13.07 6.89
N HIS A 52 -26.72 -12.59 8.04
CA HIS A 52 -26.87 -11.18 8.41
C HIS A 52 -25.54 -10.47 8.18
N PHE A 53 -25.59 -9.32 7.52
CA PHE A 53 -24.42 -8.47 7.33
C PHE A 53 -24.84 -7.00 7.34
N SER A 54 -23.89 -6.11 7.52
CA SER A 54 -24.14 -4.66 7.51
C SER A 54 -23.11 -3.98 6.63
N VAL A 55 -23.56 -2.96 5.91
CA VAL A 55 -22.66 -1.99 5.28
C VAL A 55 -22.44 -0.90 6.29
N ILE A 56 -21.18 -0.59 6.61
CA ILE A 56 -20.83 0.47 7.55
C ILE A 56 -21.46 1.79 7.13
N ALA A 57 -21.76 2.69 8.08
CA ALA A 57 -22.10 4.06 7.72
C ALA A 57 -20.83 4.76 7.20
N VAL A 58 -20.97 5.70 6.26
CA VAL A 58 -19.83 6.54 5.85
C VAL A 58 -19.35 7.33 7.08
N PRO A 59 -18.12 7.10 7.58
CA PRO A 59 -17.63 7.73 8.79
C PRO A 59 -17.45 9.25 8.65
N GLU A 60 -17.40 9.93 9.79
CA GLU A 60 -17.02 11.34 9.80
C GLU A 60 -15.58 11.51 9.29
N GLY A 61 -15.36 12.51 8.44
CA GLY A 61 -14.04 12.78 7.88
C GLY A 61 -13.75 12.11 6.53
N VAL A 62 -14.64 11.29 5.99
CA VAL A 62 -14.59 10.90 4.57
C VAL A 62 -14.83 12.15 3.72
N PRO A 63 -13.95 12.45 2.72
CA PRO A 63 -14.11 13.64 1.91
C PRO A 63 -15.34 13.55 1.00
N ALA A 64 -15.91 14.68 0.59
CA ALA A 64 -16.79 14.70 -0.56
C ALA A 64 -15.93 14.57 -1.83
N ILE A 65 -16.37 13.76 -2.79
CA ILE A 65 -15.72 13.63 -4.10
C ILE A 65 -16.48 14.48 -5.11
N THR A 66 -15.73 15.18 -5.96
CA THR A 66 -16.25 15.83 -7.16
C THR A 66 -15.50 15.24 -8.33
N LEU A 67 -16.23 14.54 -9.21
CA LEU A 67 -15.64 13.94 -10.40
C LEU A 67 -15.61 14.98 -11.52
N GLU A 68 -14.40 15.35 -11.95
CA GLU A 68 -14.16 16.20 -13.12
C GLU A 68 -13.47 15.35 -14.20
N VAL A 69 -14.15 15.14 -15.33
CA VAL A 69 -13.64 14.34 -16.46
C VAL A 69 -13.39 15.26 -17.64
N ASP A 70 -12.13 15.36 -18.08
CA ASP A 70 -11.72 16.18 -19.23
C ASP A 70 -12.04 15.50 -20.57
N ASP A 71 -11.68 14.22 -20.71
CA ASP A 71 -11.97 13.40 -21.91
C ASP A 71 -12.58 12.04 -21.52
N PRO A 72 -13.92 11.91 -21.56
CA PRO A 72 -14.60 10.67 -21.22
C PRO A 72 -14.22 9.46 -22.08
N GLU A 73 -13.69 9.67 -23.30
CA GLU A 73 -13.28 8.56 -24.17
C GLU A 73 -11.93 7.95 -23.75
N ARG A 74 -11.14 8.69 -22.96
CA ARG A 74 -9.85 8.21 -22.40
C ARG A 74 -10.00 7.68 -20.99
N TYR A 75 -11.16 7.85 -20.39
CA TYR A 75 -11.43 7.41 -19.05
C TYR A 75 -11.52 5.88 -18.99
N GLN A 76 -10.79 5.28 -18.05
CA GLN A 76 -10.74 3.82 -17.91
C GLN A 76 -11.71 3.38 -16.81
N PRO A 77 -12.56 2.37 -17.06
CA PRO A 77 -13.40 1.80 -16.01
C PRO A 77 -12.52 1.10 -14.97
N GLY A 78 -12.93 1.14 -13.71
CA GLY A 78 -12.21 0.47 -12.64
C GLY A 78 -12.39 1.14 -11.27
N ILE A 79 -11.61 0.62 -10.32
CA ILE A 79 -11.61 1.10 -8.94
C ILE A 79 -10.31 1.86 -8.70
N THR A 80 -10.42 3.07 -8.16
CA THR A 80 -9.27 3.84 -7.69
C THR A 80 -9.15 3.70 -6.18
N LEU A 81 -8.03 3.13 -5.72
CA LEU A 81 -7.67 2.99 -4.32
C LEU A 81 -6.82 4.19 -3.88
N PHE A 82 -7.06 4.70 -2.68
CA PHE A 82 -6.22 5.73 -2.08
C PHE A 82 -6.33 5.75 -0.57
N GLU A 83 -5.35 6.40 0.05
CA GLU A 83 -5.28 6.59 1.49
C GLU A 83 -5.69 8.00 1.91
N LYS A 84 -6.20 8.10 3.13
CA LYS A 84 -6.42 9.37 3.80
C LYS A 84 -5.83 9.34 5.20
N LYS A 85 -4.78 10.12 5.40
CA LYS A 85 -4.23 10.40 6.72
C LYS A 85 -5.16 11.31 7.52
N ILE A 86 -5.62 10.84 8.66
CA ILE A 86 -6.36 11.62 9.65
C ILE A 86 -5.36 12.15 10.66
N ARG A 87 -5.38 13.47 10.94
CA ARG A 87 -4.40 14.11 11.83
C ARG A 87 -4.79 14.06 13.31
N ASN A 88 -6.08 14.00 13.64
CA ASN A 88 -6.55 14.10 15.02
C ASN A 88 -7.85 13.30 15.25
N PRO A 89 -7.79 12.15 15.98
CA PRO A 89 -6.56 11.45 16.38
C PRO A 89 -5.77 10.96 15.14
N PRO A 90 -4.44 10.80 15.22
CA PRO A 90 -3.66 10.23 14.13
C PRO A 90 -4.13 8.83 13.75
N SER A 91 -4.59 8.65 12.50
CA SER A 91 -4.95 7.35 11.93
C SER A 91 -4.91 7.40 10.41
N HIS A 92 -5.12 6.24 9.77
CA HIS A 92 -5.23 6.12 8.33
C HIS A 92 -6.60 5.52 7.97
N MET A 93 -7.16 5.97 6.85
CA MET A 93 -8.25 5.29 6.17
C MET A 93 -7.77 4.81 4.81
N SER A 94 -8.14 3.61 4.42
CA SER A 94 -8.01 3.13 3.05
C SER A 94 -9.39 3.21 2.39
N LEU A 95 -9.44 3.78 1.20
CA LEU A 95 -10.67 4.17 0.53
C LEU A 95 -10.64 3.72 -0.91
N ALA A 96 -11.80 3.43 -1.48
CA ALA A 96 -11.93 3.15 -2.91
C ALA A 96 -13.16 3.83 -3.51
N ILE A 97 -12.97 4.40 -4.70
CA ILE A 97 -14.05 4.91 -5.55
C ILE A 97 -14.14 4.13 -6.85
N ASP A 98 -15.33 4.02 -7.40
CA ASP A 98 -15.53 3.55 -8.77
C ASP A 98 -15.29 4.66 -9.80
N GLU A 99 -15.56 4.34 -11.06
CA GLU A 99 -15.40 5.25 -12.18
C GLU A 99 -16.39 6.44 -12.18
N ASN A 100 -17.44 6.39 -11.35
CA ASN A 100 -18.41 7.47 -11.18
C ASN A 100 -18.06 8.39 -10.00
N GLY A 101 -16.99 8.06 -9.27
CA GLY A 101 -16.60 8.75 -8.03
C GLY A 101 -17.44 8.33 -6.82
N ASP A 102 -18.21 7.24 -6.94
CA ASP A 102 -18.99 6.68 -5.84
C ASP A 102 -18.08 5.83 -4.95
N TRP A 103 -18.26 5.96 -3.64
CA TRP A 103 -17.55 5.11 -2.67
C TRP A 103 -17.97 3.65 -2.83
N VAL A 104 -17.01 2.76 -3.01
CA VAL A 104 -17.24 1.30 -3.12
C VAL A 104 -16.54 0.49 -2.04
N TRP A 105 -15.54 1.05 -1.37
CA TRP A 105 -14.90 0.43 -0.22
C TRP A 105 -14.35 1.48 0.75
N LEU A 106 -14.43 1.16 2.04
CA LEU A 106 -13.87 1.97 3.10
C LEU A 106 -13.41 1.06 4.23
N LEU A 107 -12.18 1.32 4.69
CA LEU A 107 -11.61 0.69 5.86
C LEU A 107 -11.13 1.76 6.86
N GLU A 108 -11.83 1.86 7.99
CA GLU A 108 -11.36 2.62 9.14
C GLU A 108 -10.13 1.94 9.74
N ASN A 109 -9.11 2.72 10.11
CA ASN A 109 -7.81 2.19 10.57
C ASN A 109 -7.10 1.32 9.52
N GLY A 110 -7.24 1.70 8.25
CA GLY A 110 -6.46 1.14 7.15
C GLY A 110 -4.98 1.50 7.21
N GLY A 111 -4.30 1.35 6.09
CA GLY A 111 -2.88 1.60 5.92
C GLY A 111 -2.58 2.50 4.73
N THR A 112 -1.29 2.75 4.51
CA THR A 112 -0.77 3.34 3.29
C THR A 112 -0.52 2.29 2.24
N ASP A 113 -0.54 2.71 0.97
CA ASP A 113 -0.30 1.88 -0.21
C ASP A 113 -1.11 0.58 -0.24
N PRO A 114 -2.45 0.63 -0.11
CA PRO A 114 -3.29 -0.56 -0.13
C PRO A 114 -3.19 -1.28 -1.49
N THR A 115 -2.62 -2.48 -1.49
CA THR A 115 -2.43 -3.32 -2.67
C THR A 115 -3.34 -4.54 -2.61
N PRO A 116 -4.25 -4.72 -3.57
CA PRO A 116 -5.13 -5.88 -3.59
C PRO A 116 -4.34 -7.15 -3.90
N LEU A 117 -4.65 -8.21 -3.17
CA LEU A 117 -4.07 -9.54 -3.34
C LEU A 117 -5.04 -10.45 -4.12
N ALA A 118 -4.50 -11.48 -4.78
CA ALA A 118 -5.29 -12.43 -5.56
C ALA A 118 -6.31 -13.24 -4.72
N ASN A 119 -6.11 -13.32 -3.40
CA ASN A 119 -7.02 -13.97 -2.46
C ASN A 119 -8.18 -13.08 -2.00
N GLY A 120 -8.23 -11.81 -2.44
CA GLY A 120 -9.27 -10.84 -2.07
C GLY A 120 -8.95 -10.00 -0.83
N ASN A 121 -7.79 -10.21 -0.20
CA ASN A 121 -7.27 -9.39 0.90
C ASN A 121 -6.45 -8.21 0.35
N PHE A 122 -5.96 -7.37 1.26
CA PHE A 122 -5.06 -6.27 0.94
C PHE A 122 -3.74 -6.42 1.69
N MET A 123 -2.64 -6.15 1.00
CA MET A 123 -1.37 -5.83 1.64
C MET A 123 -1.27 -4.31 1.80
N MET A 124 -0.78 -3.83 2.93
CA MET A 124 -0.61 -2.38 3.18
C MET A 124 0.45 -2.12 4.24
N VAL A 125 0.96 -0.90 4.29
CA VAL A 125 1.82 -0.45 5.38
C VAL A 125 0.96 0.20 6.47
N ARG A 126 0.97 -0.34 7.69
CA ARG A 126 0.21 0.18 8.83
C ARG A 126 0.99 0.02 10.12
N ALA A 127 0.92 1.04 10.98
CA ALA A 127 1.61 1.04 12.27
C ALA A 127 3.10 0.62 12.17
N HIS A 128 3.79 1.11 11.13
CA HIS A 128 5.19 0.80 10.84
C HIS A 128 5.51 -0.67 10.54
N ARG A 129 4.53 -1.40 10.00
CA ARG A 129 4.64 -2.80 9.57
C ARG A 129 3.97 -2.98 8.22
N ILE A 130 4.38 -3.99 7.49
CA ILE A 130 3.59 -4.54 6.39
C ILE A 130 2.54 -5.45 7.01
N ALA A 131 1.28 -5.36 6.57
CA ALA A 131 0.21 -6.21 7.05
C ALA A 131 -0.68 -6.72 5.90
N GLU A 132 -1.04 -8.00 5.96
CA GLU A 132 -2.15 -8.55 5.19
C GLU A 132 -3.43 -8.39 6.01
N VAL A 133 -4.43 -7.73 5.42
CA VAL A 133 -5.73 -7.49 6.05
C VAL A 133 -6.88 -7.92 5.16
N THR A 134 -7.95 -8.43 5.76
CA THR A 134 -9.21 -8.70 5.06
C THR A 134 -9.91 -7.41 4.64
N LEU A 135 -10.92 -7.53 3.78
CA LEU A 135 -11.78 -6.42 3.34
C LEU A 135 -12.42 -5.63 4.49
N ASP A 136 -12.66 -6.27 5.64
CA ASP A 136 -13.26 -5.68 6.84
C ASP A 136 -12.23 -5.36 7.95
N GLY A 137 -10.93 -5.54 7.67
CA GLY A 137 -9.84 -5.05 8.52
C GLY A 137 -9.27 -6.04 9.53
N GLU A 138 -9.64 -7.32 9.48
CA GLU A 138 -8.98 -8.36 10.26
C GLU A 138 -7.54 -8.51 9.77
N VAL A 139 -6.60 -8.53 10.72
CA VAL A 139 -5.17 -8.70 10.43
C VAL A 139 -4.83 -10.18 10.42
N LEU A 140 -4.34 -10.67 9.29
CA LEU A 140 -4.01 -12.09 9.11
C LEU A 140 -2.51 -12.36 9.23
N TRP A 141 -1.69 -11.38 8.86
CA TRP A 141 -0.23 -11.46 8.87
C TRP A 141 0.38 -10.07 9.06
N GLU A 142 1.54 -9.99 9.73
CA GLU A 142 2.32 -8.76 9.87
C GLU A 142 3.83 -9.04 9.84
N SER A 143 4.60 -8.09 9.30
CA SER A 143 6.05 -8.09 9.40
C SER A 143 6.52 -7.83 10.84
N PRO A 144 7.78 -8.18 11.20
CA PRO A 144 8.38 -7.83 12.50
C PRO A 144 8.40 -6.31 12.73
N GLU A 145 8.35 -5.88 14.01
CA GLU A 145 8.21 -4.44 14.36
C GLU A 145 9.53 -3.67 14.30
N GLU A 146 10.64 -4.38 14.51
CA GLU A 146 11.97 -3.82 14.63
C GLU A 146 12.49 -3.17 13.34
N TYR A 147 11.92 -3.53 12.18
CA TYR A 147 12.29 -2.93 10.90
C TYR A 147 11.63 -1.57 10.68
N ASN A 148 10.59 -1.21 11.43
CA ASN A 148 9.95 0.10 11.33
C ASN A 148 9.63 0.49 9.87
N ILE A 149 8.86 -0.36 9.20
CA ILE A 149 8.54 -0.22 7.78
C ILE A 149 7.81 1.09 7.53
N HIS A 150 8.14 1.77 6.44
CA HIS A 150 7.53 3.05 6.11
C HIS A 150 7.42 3.24 4.60
N HIS A 151 6.56 4.19 4.20
CA HIS A 151 6.20 4.45 2.81
C HIS A 151 5.62 3.22 2.10
N ASP A 152 6.44 2.43 1.42
CA ASP A 152 6.00 1.54 0.35
C ASP A 152 6.42 0.07 0.56
N MET A 153 5.77 -0.82 -0.18
CA MET A 153 6.07 -2.25 -0.25
C MET A 153 5.77 -2.80 -1.65
N SER A 154 6.36 -3.96 -1.97
CA SER A 154 6.09 -4.67 -3.21
C SER A 154 5.88 -6.16 -2.94
N VAL A 155 4.71 -6.66 -3.34
CA VAL A 155 4.35 -8.08 -3.21
C VAL A 155 4.98 -8.87 -4.34
N MET A 156 5.68 -9.94 -4.00
CA MET A 156 6.43 -10.76 -4.95
C MET A 156 5.62 -11.98 -5.43
N PRO A 157 5.89 -12.55 -6.62
CA PRO A 157 5.13 -13.71 -7.14
C PRO A 157 5.23 -14.99 -6.30
N ASN A 158 6.28 -15.13 -5.48
CA ASN A 158 6.44 -16.24 -4.54
C ASN A 158 5.61 -16.05 -3.25
N GLY A 159 4.89 -14.93 -3.11
CA GLY A 159 4.12 -14.55 -1.92
C GLY A 159 4.95 -13.90 -0.83
N ASN A 160 6.24 -13.68 -1.04
CA ASN A 160 7.03 -12.82 -0.17
C ASN A 160 6.67 -11.35 -0.41
N VAL A 161 7.13 -10.49 0.48
CA VAL A 161 6.93 -9.05 0.35
C VAL A 161 8.21 -8.33 0.71
N VAL A 162 8.62 -7.38 -0.14
CA VAL A 162 9.70 -6.45 0.15
C VAL A 162 9.11 -5.14 0.64
N GLY A 163 9.72 -4.51 1.64
CA GLY A 163 9.32 -3.19 2.12
C GLY A 163 10.51 -2.28 2.41
N VAL A 164 10.25 -0.98 2.42
CA VAL A 164 11.23 0.03 2.79
C VAL A 164 11.33 0.11 4.31
N PHE A 165 12.55 0.00 4.84
CA PHE A 165 12.84 0.10 6.27
C PHE A 165 13.83 1.23 6.52
N GLY A 166 13.82 1.79 7.74
CA GLY A 166 14.76 2.83 8.16
C GLY A 166 15.79 2.32 9.16
N GLU A 167 17.02 2.80 9.07
CA GLU A 167 18.11 2.56 10.02
C GLU A 167 18.85 3.87 10.31
N THR A 168 19.32 4.04 11.55
CA THR A 168 20.18 5.17 11.92
C THR A 168 21.59 4.68 12.21
N ARG A 169 22.60 5.33 11.63
CA ARG A 169 24.03 5.07 11.90
C ARG A 169 24.77 6.38 12.19
N GLU A 170 25.77 6.32 13.07
CA GLU A 170 26.71 7.44 13.27
C GLU A 170 27.64 7.57 12.05
N VAL A 171 27.65 8.75 11.43
CA VAL A 171 28.47 9.09 10.26
C VAL A 171 29.40 10.26 10.61
N GLU A 172 30.68 10.13 10.26
CA GLU A 172 31.64 11.22 10.41
C GLU A 172 31.58 12.14 9.19
N GLN A 173 31.19 13.40 9.40
CA GLN A 173 31.16 14.45 8.38
C GLN A 173 31.90 15.68 8.89
N ASN A 174 32.90 16.16 8.13
CA ASN A 174 33.74 17.31 8.49
C ASN A 174 34.45 17.21 9.86
N GLY A 175 34.73 15.98 10.32
CA GLY A 175 35.42 15.72 11.60
C GLY A 175 34.50 15.68 12.83
N GLU A 176 33.19 15.66 12.62
CA GLU A 176 32.17 15.50 13.66
C GLU A 176 31.29 14.28 13.35
N LEU A 177 30.89 13.54 14.41
CA LEU A 177 30.00 12.39 14.29
C LEU A 177 28.56 12.84 14.49
N TRP A 178 27.69 12.45 13.56
CA TRP A 178 26.27 12.76 13.60
C TRP A 178 25.44 11.52 13.26
N ASP A 179 24.27 11.40 13.86
CA ASP A 179 23.30 10.37 13.49
C ASP A 179 22.73 10.68 12.11
N TRP A 180 22.89 9.75 11.16
CA TRP A 180 22.26 9.79 9.85
C TRP A 180 21.20 8.69 9.79
N SER A 181 20.01 9.05 9.32
CA SER A 181 18.90 8.13 9.08
C SER A 181 18.87 7.78 7.60
N GLY A 182 19.21 6.53 7.30
CA GLY A 182 19.20 5.96 5.95
C GLY A 182 18.12 4.89 5.83
N ASP A 183 17.86 4.48 4.59
CA ASP A 183 16.84 3.49 4.28
C ASP A 183 17.44 2.23 3.63
N GLY A 184 16.68 1.16 3.69
CA GLY A 184 16.98 -0.08 3.01
C GLY A 184 15.72 -0.79 2.56
N LEU A 185 15.93 -1.95 1.94
CA LEU A 185 14.87 -2.87 1.54
C LEU A 185 15.01 -4.17 2.35
N VAL A 186 13.90 -4.71 2.83
CA VAL A 186 13.85 -5.98 3.55
C VAL A 186 12.77 -6.86 2.98
N GLU A 187 13.09 -8.12 2.69
CA GLU A 187 12.15 -9.12 2.19
C GLU A 187 11.72 -10.08 3.31
N PHE A 188 10.42 -10.23 3.48
CA PHE A 188 9.81 -11.17 4.41
C PHE A 188 9.14 -12.33 3.67
N ASP A 189 9.33 -13.54 4.18
CA ASP A 189 8.54 -14.69 3.76
C ASP A 189 7.12 -14.68 4.37
N GLN A 190 6.29 -15.62 3.90
CA GLN A 190 4.88 -15.76 4.33
C GLN A 190 4.70 -16.08 5.83
N VAL A 191 5.78 -16.39 6.56
CA VAL A 191 5.76 -16.59 8.02
C VAL A 191 6.58 -15.53 8.76
N ALA A 192 6.86 -14.40 8.10
CA ALA A 192 7.54 -13.21 8.62
C ALA A 192 9.02 -13.40 8.98
N ASN A 193 9.71 -14.39 8.39
CA ASN A 193 11.17 -14.43 8.46
C ASN A 193 11.78 -13.47 7.44
N VAL A 194 12.88 -12.84 7.83
CA VAL A 194 13.73 -12.07 6.91
C VAL A 194 14.52 -13.06 6.06
N VAL A 195 14.33 -12.97 4.74
CA VAL A 195 15.02 -13.85 3.78
C VAL A 195 16.05 -13.11 2.94
N TRP A 196 15.94 -11.79 2.87
CA TRP A 196 16.87 -10.90 2.18
C TRP A 196 16.81 -9.49 2.78
N SER A 197 17.92 -8.75 2.71
CA SER A 197 17.98 -7.35 3.12
C SER A 197 19.10 -6.60 2.40
N TRP A 198 18.87 -5.32 2.13
CA TRP A 198 19.83 -4.41 1.53
C TRP A 198 19.73 -3.05 2.21
N ASN A 199 20.87 -2.41 2.48
CA ASN A 199 20.91 -1.15 3.21
C ASN A 199 21.75 -0.10 2.46
N ALA A 200 21.22 1.11 2.28
CA ALA A 200 21.90 2.19 1.57
C ALA A 200 23.29 2.51 2.15
N PHE A 201 23.50 2.41 3.46
CA PHE A 201 24.80 2.64 4.10
C PHE A 201 25.91 1.71 3.62
N ASP A 202 25.55 0.53 3.10
CA ASP A 202 26.52 -0.46 2.65
C ASP A 202 26.86 -0.33 1.15
N TYR A 203 26.06 0.41 0.39
CA TYR A 203 26.13 0.46 -1.08
C TYR A 203 26.21 1.86 -1.68
N LEU A 204 25.79 2.91 -0.98
CA LEU A 204 25.84 4.29 -1.47
C LEU A 204 26.98 5.06 -0.81
N SER A 205 27.59 5.96 -1.58
CA SER A 205 28.60 6.87 -1.03
C SER A 205 27.99 7.86 -0.03
N LEU A 206 28.62 7.99 1.15
CA LEU A 206 28.28 9.02 2.13
C LEU A 206 28.62 10.45 1.66
N ASP A 207 29.37 10.59 0.55
CA ASP A 207 29.57 11.89 -0.11
C ASP A 207 28.30 12.40 -0.81
N ASP A 208 27.33 11.52 -1.06
CA ASP A 208 26.08 11.87 -1.72
C ASP A 208 25.00 12.15 -0.69
N TYR A 209 24.71 13.44 -0.51
CA TYR A 209 23.63 13.90 0.35
C TYR A 209 23.11 15.25 -0.14
N ASP A 210 21.90 15.60 0.28
CA ASP A 210 21.34 16.91 0.04
C ASP A 210 22.04 17.95 0.92
N GLN A 211 22.97 18.72 0.33
CA GLN A 211 23.75 19.74 1.05
C GLN A 211 22.85 20.81 1.67
N TYR A 212 21.73 21.18 1.04
CA TYR A 212 20.83 22.18 1.59
C TYR A 212 20.10 21.65 2.81
N LEU A 213 19.60 20.42 2.78
CA LEU A 213 19.03 19.78 3.96
C LEU A 213 20.07 19.65 5.07
N TYR A 214 21.31 19.29 4.72
CA TYR A 214 22.39 19.15 5.69
C TYR A 214 22.77 20.48 6.35
N ASP A 215 22.88 21.57 5.58
CA ASP A 215 23.20 22.90 6.11
C ASP A 215 22.12 23.45 7.07
N ASN A 216 20.88 22.95 6.95
CA ASN A 216 19.75 23.32 7.80
C ASN A 216 19.37 22.24 8.82
N PHE A 217 20.17 21.18 8.92
CA PHE A 217 19.96 20.09 9.86
C PHE A 217 20.24 20.55 11.29
N ASP A 218 19.37 20.15 12.22
CA ASP A 218 19.57 20.33 13.66
C ASP A 218 20.11 19.02 14.26
N PRO A 219 21.43 18.92 14.53
CA PRO A 219 22.03 17.71 15.07
C PRO A 219 21.61 17.40 16.51
N GLU A 220 21.00 18.35 17.22
CA GLU A 220 20.48 18.12 18.57
C GLU A 220 19.03 17.58 18.55
N GLY A 221 18.45 17.39 17.36
CA GLY A 221 17.09 16.87 17.19
C GLY A 221 16.96 15.35 17.31
N ASP A 222 15.75 14.87 17.57
CA ASP A 222 15.46 13.45 17.91
C ASP A 222 15.53 12.44 16.74
N ARG A 223 15.89 12.85 15.51
CA ARG A 223 15.70 12.01 14.30
C ARG A 223 16.95 11.80 13.44
N GLY A 224 18.09 12.42 13.79
CA GLY A 224 19.27 12.42 12.94
C GLY A 224 19.04 13.12 11.59
N PHE A 225 20.08 13.17 10.77
CA PHE A 225 20.03 13.72 9.42
C PHE A 225 19.34 12.71 8.48
N ASP A 226 18.20 13.09 7.93
CA ASP A 226 17.44 12.26 6.99
C ASP A 226 18.15 12.18 5.64
N TRP A 227 18.96 11.13 5.47
CA TRP A 227 19.95 11.03 4.39
C TRP A 227 19.34 10.60 3.06
N THR A 228 18.50 9.55 3.06
CA THR A 228 17.97 8.94 1.84
C THR A 228 16.49 9.28 1.60
N HIS A 229 15.65 9.16 2.63
CA HIS A 229 14.21 9.34 2.57
C HIS A 229 13.58 8.57 1.39
N ALA A 230 13.70 7.24 1.44
CA ALA A 230 13.17 6.39 0.40
C ALA A 230 11.64 6.32 0.45
N ASN A 231 11.02 6.52 -0.71
CA ASN A 231 9.57 6.68 -0.81
C ASN A 231 8.88 5.54 -1.54
N GLY A 232 9.63 4.67 -2.20
CA GLY A 232 9.07 3.68 -3.09
C GLY A 232 9.98 2.49 -3.29
N CYS A 233 9.39 1.31 -3.42
CA CYS A 233 10.10 0.11 -3.81
C CYS A 233 9.27 -0.75 -4.77
N TRP A 234 9.94 -1.44 -5.68
CA TRP A 234 9.27 -2.32 -6.64
C TRP A 234 10.13 -3.53 -6.97
N TYR A 235 9.57 -4.73 -6.93
CA TYR A 235 10.22 -5.92 -7.44
C TYR A 235 9.76 -6.23 -8.87
N ASP A 236 10.72 -6.36 -9.78
CA ASP A 236 10.49 -6.81 -11.15
C ASP A 236 10.83 -8.31 -11.29
N PRO A 237 9.82 -9.19 -11.47
CA PRO A 237 10.05 -10.62 -11.62
C PRO A 237 10.64 -11.03 -12.97
N GLU A 238 10.60 -10.18 -14.01
CA GLU A 238 11.19 -10.51 -15.31
C GLU A 238 12.71 -10.39 -15.29
N GLU A 239 13.22 -9.45 -14.51
CA GLU A 239 14.63 -9.12 -14.41
C GLU A 239 15.30 -9.62 -13.12
N ASP A 240 14.52 -10.12 -12.15
CA ASP A 240 14.96 -10.43 -10.78
C ASP A 240 15.71 -9.23 -10.16
N ALA A 241 15.05 -8.08 -10.22
CA ALA A 241 15.62 -6.81 -9.80
C ALA A 241 14.66 -6.03 -8.89
N LEU A 242 15.24 -5.29 -7.96
CA LEU A 242 14.54 -4.37 -7.08
C LEU A 242 14.80 -2.93 -7.53
N TYR A 243 13.76 -2.11 -7.48
CA TYR A 243 13.83 -0.68 -7.71
C TYR A 243 13.58 0.05 -6.40
N MET A 244 14.34 1.11 -6.14
CA MET A 244 14.20 1.93 -4.94
C MET A 244 14.23 3.41 -5.32
N SER A 245 13.25 4.18 -4.85
CA SER A 245 13.18 5.63 -5.06
C SER A 245 13.69 6.36 -3.84
N ILE A 246 14.81 7.08 -3.98
CA ILE A 246 15.50 7.81 -2.91
C ILE A 246 15.28 9.31 -3.11
N ARG A 247 14.38 9.89 -2.31
CA ARG A 247 13.92 11.27 -2.49
C ARG A 247 15.03 12.27 -2.29
N HIS A 248 15.83 12.13 -1.22
CA HIS A 248 16.88 13.12 -0.90
C HIS A 248 18.12 13.01 -1.80
N HIS A 249 18.23 11.94 -2.58
CA HIS A 249 19.23 11.84 -3.64
C HIS A 249 18.68 12.25 -5.00
N SER A 250 17.36 12.43 -5.13
CA SER A 250 16.66 12.60 -6.41
C SER A 250 17.04 11.49 -7.41
N ARG A 251 17.02 10.24 -6.93
CA ARG A 251 17.47 9.06 -7.67
C ARG A 251 16.53 7.87 -7.56
N VAL A 252 16.49 7.08 -8.62
CA VAL A 252 15.99 5.72 -8.63
C VAL A 252 17.16 4.78 -8.81
N LEU A 253 17.25 3.76 -7.95
CA LEU A 253 18.21 2.68 -8.07
C LEU A 253 17.54 1.47 -8.70
N LYS A 254 18.28 0.74 -9.55
CA LYS A 254 17.99 -0.65 -9.88
C LYS A 254 19.04 -1.54 -9.24
N ILE A 255 18.60 -2.49 -8.43
CA ILE A 255 19.41 -3.38 -7.60
C ILE A 255 19.19 -4.81 -8.10
N ASP A 256 20.28 -5.54 -8.34
CA ASP A 256 20.24 -6.97 -8.62
C ASP A 256 19.82 -7.72 -7.35
N HIS A 257 18.69 -8.42 -7.38
CA HIS A 257 18.14 -9.04 -6.18
C HIS A 257 19.02 -10.19 -5.66
N ALA A 258 19.65 -10.94 -6.56
CA ALA A 258 20.48 -12.10 -6.20
C ALA A 258 21.79 -11.70 -5.51
N THR A 259 22.37 -10.56 -5.87
CA THR A 259 23.70 -10.12 -5.39
C THR A 259 23.65 -8.93 -4.45
N GLY A 260 22.62 -8.09 -4.55
CA GLY A 260 22.55 -6.78 -3.89
C GLY A 260 23.31 -5.67 -4.62
N ASP A 261 24.00 -5.98 -5.73
CA ASP A 261 24.75 -4.99 -6.48
C ASP A 261 23.81 -3.99 -7.17
N ILE A 262 24.19 -2.71 -7.17
CA ILE A 262 23.47 -1.69 -7.96
C ILE A 262 23.81 -1.91 -9.44
N ILE A 263 22.80 -2.19 -10.25
CA ILE A 263 22.92 -2.39 -11.70
C ILE A 263 23.08 -1.05 -12.40
N TRP A 264 22.21 -0.10 -12.05
CA TRP A 264 22.29 1.27 -12.50
C TRP A 264 21.56 2.21 -11.56
N THR A 265 21.90 3.49 -11.66
CA THR A 265 21.20 4.59 -11.00
C THR A 265 20.71 5.59 -12.03
N MET A 266 19.53 6.16 -11.78
CA MET A 266 18.96 7.21 -12.62
C MET A 266 18.60 8.41 -11.76
N GLY A 267 19.19 9.57 -12.04
CA GLY A 267 18.78 10.84 -11.46
C GLY A 267 19.89 11.86 -11.30
N PHE A 268 19.82 12.66 -10.23
CA PHE A 268 20.69 13.81 -10.08
C PHE A 268 22.16 13.42 -9.82
N PRO A 269 23.13 13.97 -10.58
CA PRO A 269 24.54 13.74 -10.33
C PRO A 269 24.97 14.45 -9.04
N MET A 270 25.43 13.68 -8.05
CA MET A 270 25.99 14.23 -6.80
C MET A 270 27.51 14.00 -6.77
N GLN A 271 28.13 14.24 -5.61
CA GLN A 271 29.58 14.34 -5.47
C GLN A 271 30.32 13.05 -5.83
N SER A 272 29.75 11.88 -5.56
CA SER A 272 30.33 10.58 -5.90
C SER A 272 30.48 10.36 -7.42
N GLY A 273 29.63 11.00 -8.23
CA GLY A 273 29.50 10.72 -9.65
C GLY A 273 28.75 9.43 -10.00
N GLU A 274 28.06 8.79 -9.04
CA GLU A 274 27.32 7.53 -9.20
C GLU A 274 25.94 7.71 -9.85
N SER A 275 25.80 8.57 -10.86
CA SER A 275 24.58 8.67 -11.69
C SER A 275 24.86 8.18 -13.11
N ASP A 276 24.13 7.17 -13.59
CA ASP A 276 24.34 6.64 -14.95
C ASP A 276 23.58 7.45 -16.01
N CYS A 277 22.38 7.93 -15.68
CA CYS A 277 21.56 8.76 -16.57
C CYS A 277 20.47 9.55 -15.85
N GLY A 278 19.74 10.41 -16.58
CA GLY A 278 18.50 11.02 -16.07
C GLY A 278 18.65 12.37 -15.35
N ASP A 279 19.77 13.06 -15.54
CA ASP A 279 20.12 14.34 -14.88
C ASP A 279 19.03 15.44 -14.94
N ASP A 280 18.18 15.44 -15.98
CA ASP A 280 17.11 16.44 -16.20
C ASP A 280 15.69 15.93 -15.85
N LEU A 281 15.55 14.70 -15.34
CA LEU A 281 14.23 14.09 -15.09
C LEU A 281 13.65 14.44 -13.72
N PHE A 282 14.51 14.63 -12.71
CA PHE A 282 14.09 14.96 -11.36
C PHE A 282 14.51 16.41 -11.06
N SER A 283 13.52 17.30 -10.92
CA SER A 283 13.79 18.69 -10.59
C SER A 283 14.05 18.83 -9.10
N TRP A 284 15.25 19.30 -8.74
CA TRP A 284 15.53 19.84 -7.41
C TRP A 284 15.02 21.30 -7.37
N PRO A 285 14.19 21.72 -6.40
CA PRO A 285 13.83 23.13 -6.22
C PRO A 285 14.90 23.93 -5.49
#